data_AF-A0A0L7KPF3-F1
#
_entry.id   AF-A0A0L7KPF3-F1
#
_cell.length_a   1.000
_cell.length_b   1.000
_cell.length_c   1.000
_cell.angle_alpha   90.00
_cell.angle_beta   90.00
_cell.angle_gamma   90.00
#
_symmetry.space_group_name_H-M   'P 1'
#
loop_
_entity.id
_entity.type
_entity.pdbx_description
1 polymer ?
#
loop_
_entity_poly.entity_id
_entity_poly.type
_entity_poly.pdbx_seq_one_letter_code
_entity_poly.pdbx_strand_id
1 'polypeptide(L)'
;MYGSISSMQRYVILLILVIGLMLHDAEGLDAKKKSIGTLYRWKQIDFDYPTEEGRQAAINSGDFIPANVITLGIERWKDRVFVSTPRWKRG
;
A
#
# COMPACT_ATOMS: atom_id res chain seq x y z
N MET A 1 -36.59 -19.49 46.62
CA MET A 1 -36.40 -18.31 47.48
C MET A 1 -35.31 -17.46 46.84
N TYR A 2 -35.66 -16.53 45.94
CA TYR A 2 -34.67 -15.65 45.31
C TYR A 2 -34.38 -14.51 46.28
N GLY A 3 -33.14 -14.43 46.76
CA GLY A 3 -32.71 -13.37 47.68
C GLY A 3 -32.85 -12.00 47.02
N SER A 4 -33.50 -11.07 47.71
CA SER A 4 -33.68 -9.69 47.25
C SER A 4 -32.32 -8.99 47.21
N ILE A 5 -31.95 -8.48 46.03
CA ILE A 5 -30.69 -7.76 45.82
C ILE A 5 -30.78 -6.42 46.56
N SER A 6 -29.90 -6.23 47.55
CA SER A 6 -29.82 -4.99 48.34
C SER A 6 -29.46 -3.78 47.46
N SER A 7 -29.89 -2.58 47.86
CA SER A 7 -29.62 -1.35 47.09
C SER A 7 -28.12 -1.16 46.83
N MET A 8 -27.26 -1.49 47.79
CA MET A 8 -25.81 -1.45 47.65
C MET A 8 -25.30 -2.40 46.55
N GLN A 9 -25.83 -3.62 46.50
CA GLN A 9 -25.44 -4.62 45.51
C GLN A 9 -25.88 -4.21 44.08
N ARG A 10 -26.98 -3.45 43.95
CA ARG A 10 -27.40 -2.87 42.66
C ARG A 10 -26.41 -1.81 42.16
N TYR A 11 -25.93 -0.94 43.04
CA TYR A 11 -24.93 0.07 42.66
C TYR A 11 -23.60 -0.57 42.26
N VAL A 12 -23.17 -1.64 42.95
CA VAL A 12 -21.96 -2.39 42.59
C VAL A 12 -22.12 -3.05 41.22
N ILE A 13 -23.27 -3.66 40.93
CA ILE A 13 -23.56 -4.25 39.61
C ILE A 13 -23.54 -3.17 38.52
N LEU A 14 -24.16 -2.00 38.77
CA LEU A 14 -24.14 -0.89 37.82
C LEU A 14 -22.71 -0.37 37.56
N LEU A 15 -21.88 -0.28 38.60
CA LEU A 15 -20.47 0.12 38.47
C LEU A 15 -19.67 -0.87 37.62
N ILE A 16 -19.85 -2.17 37.85
CA ILE A 16 -19.18 -3.21 37.05
C ILE A 16 -19.65 -3.17 35.59
N LEU A 17 -20.94 -2.96 35.34
CA LEU A 17 -21.47 -2.81 33.99
C LEU A 17 -20.90 -1.58 33.28
N VAL A 18 -20.82 -0.43 33.97
CA VAL A 18 -20.23 0.78 33.41
C VAL A 18 -18.74 0.59 33.11
N ILE A 19 -17.98 -0.01 34.02
CA ILE A 19 -16.55 -0.29 33.80
C ILE A 19 -16.37 -1.27 32.64
N GLY A 20 -17.21 -2.31 32.55
CA GLY A 20 -17.19 -3.27 31.45
C GLY A 20 -17.48 -2.62 30.09
N LEU A 21 -18.44 -1.69 30.03
CA LEU A 21 -18.74 -0.90 28.84
C LEU A 21 -17.57 0.01 28.47
N MET A 22 -16.99 0.72 29.44
CA MET A 22 -15.85 1.62 29.22
C MET A 22 -14.57 0.88 28.78
N LEU A 23 -14.36 -0.36 29.26
CA LEU A 23 -13.23 -1.19 28.83
C LEU A 23 -13.43 -1.80 27.44
N HIS A 24 -14.68 -2.00 27.00
CA HIS A 24 -14.96 -2.48 25.65
C HIS A 24 -14.53 -1.47 24.57
N ASP A 25 -14.64 -0.17 24.89
CA ASP A 25 -14.23 0.93 23.99
C ASP A 25 -12.72 1.24 24.09
N ALA A 26 -12.00 0.67 25.05
CA ALA A 26 -10.58 0.94 25.29
C ALA A 26 -9.63 0.19 24.34
N GLU A 27 -10.14 -0.73 23.52
CA GLU A 27 -9.36 -1.41 22.47
C GLU A 27 -9.26 -0.54 21.21
N GLY A 28 -8.58 0.60 21.29
CA GLY A 28 -8.62 1.59 20.21
C GLY A 28 -7.36 2.40 19.93
N LEU A 29 -6.21 2.10 20.56
CA LEU A 29 -4.97 2.87 20.37
C LEU A 29 -3.79 2.03 19.87
N ASP A 30 -4.03 1.07 18.98
CA ASP A 30 -2.99 0.64 18.06
C ASP A 30 -3.41 1.03 16.65
N ALA A 31 -3.05 2.26 16.27
CA ALA A 31 -3.10 2.70 14.89
C ALA A 31 -2.06 1.90 14.10
N LYS A 32 -2.36 0.62 13.87
CA LYS A 32 -1.52 -0.33 13.16
C LYS A 32 -1.22 0.27 11.79
N LYS A 33 -0.01 0.80 11.64
CA LYS A 33 0.44 1.47 10.42
C LYS A 33 0.41 0.45 9.27
N LYS A 34 -0.69 0.44 8.51
CA LYS A 34 -0.84 -0.44 7.35
C LYS A 34 0.18 -0.02 6.30
N SER A 35 1.22 -0.83 6.11
CA SER A 35 2.21 -0.60 5.06
C SER A 35 1.53 -0.71 3.70
N ILE A 36 1.80 0.25 2.81
CA ILE A 36 1.38 0.14 1.41
C ILE A 36 2.15 -1.04 0.79
N GLY A 37 1.42 -2.01 0.25
CA GLY A 37 2.01 -3.14 -0.46
C GLY A 37 2.66 -2.68 -1.76
N THR A 38 3.83 -3.24 -2.09
CA THR A 38 4.46 -3.00 -3.40
C THR A 38 3.86 -3.95 -4.43
N LEU A 39 3.27 -3.42 -5.50
CA LEU A 39 2.80 -4.25 -6.63
C LEU A 39 3.90 -4.50 -7.67
N TYR A 40 4.65 -3.45 -8.01
CA TYR A 40 5.72 -3.50 -9.00
C TYR A 40 6.96 -2.80 -8.48
N ARG A 41 8.13 -3.30 -8.88
CA ARG A 41 9.43 -2.73 -8.55
C ARG A 41 10.40 -3.04 -9.67
N TRP A 42 11.16 -2.05 -10.09
CA TRP A 42 12.14 -2.18 -11.15
C TRP A 42 13.43 -1.50 -10.72
N LYS A 43 14.57 -2.11 -11.06
CA LYS A 43 15.87 -1.43 -10.96
C LYS A 43 16.17 -0.59 -12.20
N GLN A 44 15.67 -1.04 -13.35
CA GLN A 44 15.82 -0.42 -14.66
C GLN A 44 14.58 -0.75 -15.49
N ILE A 45 14.14 0.20 -16.33
CA ILE A 45 13.10 -0.03 -17.32
C ILE A 45 13.74 -0.57 -18.60
N ASP A 46 13.11 -1.57 -19.20
CA ASP A 46 13.47 -2.09 -20.51
C ASP A 46 12.21 -2.13 -21.38
N PHE A 47 12.39 -2.21 -22.69
CA PHE A 47 11.30 -2.30 -23.65
C PHE A 47 11.31 -3.67 -24.33
N ASP A 48 10.13 -4.18 -24.63
CA ASP A 48 9.97 -5.46 -25.32
C ASP A 48 10.20 -5.28 -26.82
N TYR A 49 11.45 -5.46 -27.25
CA TYR A 49 11.81 -5.43 -28.67
C TYR A 49 11.41 -6.74 -29.34
N PRO A 50 11.01 -6.72 -30.64
CA PRO A 50 10.62 -7.94 -31.35
C PRO A 50 11.69 -9.04 -31.41
N THR A 51 12.97 -8.65 -31.41
CA THR A 51 14.12 -9.56 -31.34
C THR A 51 15.26 -8.96 -30.51
N GLU A 52 16.15 -9.81 -30.00
CA GLU A 52 17.33 -9.36 -29.26
C GLU A 52 18.30 -8.60 -30.15
N GLU A 53 18.43 -8.97 -31.43
CA GLU A 53 19.27 -8.24 -32.39
C GLU A 53 18.75 -6.81 -32.60
N GLY A 54 17.42 -6.64 -32.62
CA GLY A 54 16.78 -5.32 -32.71
C GLY A 54 17.07 -4.46 -31.48
N ARG A 55 17.00 -5.07 -30.29
CA ARG A 55 17.38 -4.40 -29.03
C ARG A 55 18.85 -4.01 -29.04
N GLN A 56 19.73 -4.93 -29.41
CA GLN A 56 21.17 -4.68 -29.43
C GLN A 56 21.55 -3.63 -30.49
N ALA A 57 20.88 -3.62 -31.64
CA ALA A 57 21.05 -2.58 -32.65
C ALA A 57 20.67 -1.19 -32.11
N ALA A 58 19.55 -1.08 -31.38
CA ALA A 58 19.12 0.17 -30.74
C ALA A 58 20.10 0.65 -29.65
N ILE A 59 20.69 -0.28 -28.90
CA ILE A 59 21.75 0.03 -27.94
C ILE A 59 23.00 0.53 -28.66
N ASN A 60 23.43 -0.17 -29.72
CA ASN A 60 24.62 0.16 -30.48
C ASN A 60 24.49 1.51 -31.22
N SER A 61 23.31 1.84 -31.73
CA SER A 61 23.03 3.15 -32.34
C SER A 61 22.88 4.26 -31.28
N GLY A 62 22.63 3.90 -30.02
CA GLY A 62 22.31 4.83 -28.95
C GLY A 62 20.88 5.38 -29.03
N ASP A 63 20.01 4.74 -29.79
CA ASP A 63 18.57 5.03 -29.82
C ASP A 63 17.85 4.46 -28.60
N PHE A 64 18.50 3.54 -27.88
CA PHE A 64 18.11 3.06 -26.56
C PHE A 64 19.30 3.09 -25.61
N ILE A 65 19.22 3.93 -24.59
CA ILE A 65 20.21 3.98 -23.49
C ILE A 65 19.44 3.71 -22.19
N PRO A 66 19.46 2.48 -21.65
CA PRO A 66 18.61 2.12 -20.52
C PRO A 66 18.77 3.03 -19.29
N ALA A 67 19.99 3.53 -19.06
CA ALA A 67 20.29 4.46 -17.96
C ALA A 67 19.61 5.83 -18.09
N ASN A 68 19.15 6.20 -19.29
CA ASN A 68 18.46 7.47 -19.56
C ASN A 68 16.93 7.32 -19.47
N VAL A 69 16.41 6.10 -19.31
CA VAL A 69 14.97 5.84 -19.15
C VAL A 69 14.58 6.06 -17.69
N ILE A 70 14.11 7.27 -17.39
CA ILE A 70 13.58 7.63 -16.08
C ILE A 70 12.05 7.62 -16.09
N THR A 71 11.43 7.21 -14.98
CA THR A 71 9.97 7.22 -14.85
C THR A 71 9.51 8.51 -14.18
N LEU A 72 8.62 9.25 -14.82
CA LEU A 72 8.09 10.50 -14.27
C LEU A 72 6.68 10.33 -13.71
N GLY A 73 5.81 9.64 -14.44
CA GLY A 73 4.41 9.43 -14.07
C GLY A 73 4.02 7.97 -14.18
N ILE A 74 3.08 7.57 -13.31
CA ILE A 74 2.46 6.26 -13.31
C ILE A 74 0.95 6.46 -13.22
N GLU A 75 0.21 5.84 -14.14
CA GLU A 75 -1.25 5.85 -14.13
C GLU A 75 -1.77 4.42 -14.29
N ARG A 76 -2.89 4.10 -13.64
CA ARG A 76 -3.57 2.80 -13.78
C ARG A 76 -4.89 3.00 -14.50
N TRP A 77 -5.13 2.18 -15.51
CA TRP A 77 -6.45 2.04 -16.13
C TRP A 77 -6.79 0.56 -16.28
N LYS A 78 -7.87 0.14 -15.61
CA LYS A 78 -8.32 -1.26 -15.53
C LYS A 78 -7.19 -2.21 -15.08
N ASP A 79 -6.75 -3.08 -15.97
CA ASP A 79 -5.73 -4.11 -15.81
C ASP A 79 -4.34 -3.65 -16.28
N ARG A 80 -4.21 -2.38 -16.70
CA ARG A 80 -2.97 -1.84 -17.27
C ARG A 80 -2.36 -0.75 -16.39
N VAL A 81 -1.04 -0.67 -16.44
CA VAL A 81 -0.25 0.40 -15.85
C VAL A 81 0.47 1.13 -16.99
N PHE A 82 0.30 2.44 -17.03
CA PHE A 82 0.96 3.33 -17.96
C PHE A 82 2.09 4.02 -17.22
N VAL A 83 3.28 4.01 -17.82
CA VAL A 83 4.48 4.63 -17.25
C VAL A 83 4.98 5.64 -18.27
N SER A 84 5.13 6.91 -17.88
CA SER A 84 5.68 7.94 -18.75
C SER A 84 7.18 8.10 -18.55
N THR A 85 7.91 8.11 -19.67
CA THR A 85 9.37 8.27 -19.71
C THR A 85 9.72 9.50 -20.56
N PRO A 86 10.09 10.63 -19.94
CA PRO A 86 10.39 11.84 -20.69
C PRO A 86 11.73 11.71 -21.45
N ARG A 87 11.79 12.28 -22.66
CA ARG A 87 13.00 12.30 -23.51
C ARG A 87 13.93 13.45 -23.13
N TRP A 88 14.43 13.46 -21.88
CA TRP A 88 15.35 14.51 -21.40
C TRP A 88 16.81 14.30 -21.86
N LYS A 89 17.20 13.05 -22.11
CA LYS A 89 18.50 12.69 -22.68
C LYS A 89 18.27 11.85 -23.94
N ARG A 90 19.29 11.75 -24.79
CA ARG A 90 19.30 10.82 -25.94
C ARG A 90 19.09 9.39 -25.44
N GLY A 91 18.50 8.54 -26.28
CA GLY A 91 18.19 7.15 -25.93
C GLY A 91 16.80 7.02 -25.33
#